data_AF-A0A4R3X8B3-F1
#
_entry.id   AF-A0A4R3X8B3-F1
#
_cell.length_a   1.000
_cell.length_b   1.000
_cell.length_c   1.000
_cell.angle_alpha   90.00
_cell.angle_beta   90.00
_cell.angle_gamma   90.00
#
_symmetry.space_group_name_H-M   'P 1'
#
loop_
_entity.id
_entity.type
_entity.pdbx_description
1 polymer ?
#
loop_
_entity_poly.entity_id
_entity_poly.type
_entity_poly.pdbx_seq_one_letter_code
_entity_poly.pdbx_strand_id
1 'polypeptide(L)' 'MMYWEACEAQVTVAEAIEECRRHGITAVAREADGSLIDKDSGEVITLPDNYGEFNGGDVLSFLGY' A
#
# COMPACT_ATOMS: atom_id res chain seq x y z
N MET A 1 11.32 8.94 4.54
CA MET A 1 10.09 9.74 4.59
C MET A 1 9.71 9.91 6.05
N MET A 2 9.26 11.09 6.48
CA MET A 2 8.72 11.24 7.84
C MET A 2 7.32 10.60 7.90
N TYR A 3 6.94 9.97 9.01
CA TYR A 3 5.66 9.25 9.16
C TYR A 3 4.43 10.13 8.84
N TRP A 4 4.45 11.41 9.20
CA TRP A 4 3.36 12.35 8.93
C TRP A 4 3.20 12.69 7.44
N GLU A 5 4.28 12.69 6.66
CA GLU A 5 4.22 12.94 5.21
C GLU A 5 3.53 11.78 4.51
N ALA A 6 3.74 10.56 5.00
CA ALA A 6 3.18 9.36 4.40
C ALA A 6 1.69 9.20 4.69
N CYS A 7 1.17 9.68 5.82
CA CYS A 7 -0.27 9.68 6.09
C CYS A 7 -1.09 10.57 5.14
N GLU A 8 -0.52 11.66 4.63
CA GLU A 8 -1.21 12.59 3.72
C GLU A 8 -0.79 12.44 2.26
N ALA A 9 0.22 11.60 1.97
CA ALA A 9 0.70 11.38 0.61
C ALA A 9 -0.18 10.37 -0.14
N GLN A 10 -0.44 10.71 -1.41
CA GLN A 10 -0.75 9.71 -2.41
C GLN A 10 0.55 9.00 -2.77
N VAL A 11 0.56 7.68 -2.68
CA VAL A 11 1.70 6.83 -3.02
C VAL A 11 1.35 5.97 -4.23
N THR A 12 2.30 5.87 -5.16
CA THR A 12 2.14 5.00 -6.31
C THR A 12 2.21 3.54 -5.90
N VAL A 13 1.71 2.63 -6.75
CA VAL A 13 1.77 1.18 -6.48
C VAL A 13 3.19 0.68 -6.25
N ALA A 14 4.17 1.25 -6.96
CA ALA A 14 5.56 0.85 -6.85
C ALA A 14 6.16 1.27 -5.50
N GLU A 15 5.82 2.46 -5.02
CA GLU A 15 6.25 2.96 -3.71
C GLU A 15 5.62 2.16 -2.59
N ALA A 16 4.31 1.88 -2.66
CA ALA A 16 3.62 1.08 -1.66
C ALA A 16 4.19 -0.35 -1.59
N ILE A 17 4.46 -0.99 -2.73
CA ILE A 17 5.10 -2.32 -2.78
C ILE A 17 6.51 -2.27 -2.18
N GLU A 18 7.30 -1.25 -2.49
CA GLU A 18 8.66 -1.11 -1.96
C GLU A 18 8.66 -0.90 -0.43
N GLU A 19 7.74 -0.10 0.10
CA GLU A 19 7.60 0.05 1.55
C GLU A 19 7.15 -1.26 2.20
N CYS A 20 6.10 -1.92 1.69
CA CYS A 20 5.69 -3.24 2.20
C CYS A 20 6.86 -4.25 2.20
N ARG A 21 7.68 -4.26 1.14
CA ARG A 21 8.86 -5.13 1.04
C ARG A 21 9.89 -4.85 2.14
N ARG A 22 10.09 -3.59 2.54
CA ARG A 22 10.98 -3.23 3.66
C ARG A 22 10.48 -3.76 5.00
N HIS A 23 9.17 -3.94 5.13
CA HIS A 23 8.51 -4.52 6.29
C HIS A 23 8.34 -6.04 6.21
N GLY A 24 8.88 -6.68 5.16
CA GLY A 24 8.81 -8.13 4.98
C GLY A 24 7.46 -8.65 4.48
N ILE A 25 6.63 -7.77 3.92
CA ILE A 25 5.32 -8.10 3.33
C ILE A 25 5.45 -8.16 1.81
N THR A 26 4.91 -9.22 1.21
CA THR A 26 4.94 -9.42 -0.25
C THR A 26 3.70 -8.79 -0.89
N ALA A 27 3.67 -7.46 -1.01
CA ALA A 27 2.53 -6.76 -1.61
C ALA A 27 2.50 -6.86 -3.15
N VAL A 28 1.31 -7.02 -3.74
CA VAL A 28 1.08 -6.99 -5.19
C VAL A 28 -0.23 -6.27 -5.52
N ALA A 29 -0.28 -5.63 -6.69
CA ALA A 29 -1.54 -5.11 -7.22
C ALA A 29 -2.37 -6.25 -7.80
N ARG A 30 -3.61 -6.39 -7.33
CA ARG A 30 -4.57 -7.37 -7.85
C ARG A 30 -5.10 -6.90 -9.20
N GLU A 31 -4.96 -7.73 -10.24
CA GLU A 31 -5.41 -7.38 -11.60
C GLU A 31 -6.93 -7.15 -11.73
N ALA A 32 -7.73 -7.75 -10.85
CA ALA A 32 -9.19 -7.69 -10.93
C ALA A 32 -9.77 -6.31 -10.58
N ASP A 33 -9.18 -5.62 -9.61
CA ASP A 33 -9.71 -4.39 -9.01
C ASP A 33 -8.64 -3.32 -8.73
N GLY A 34 -7.37 -3.62 -9.02
CA GLY A 34 -6.24 -2.73 -8.75
C GLY A 34 -5.84 -2.64 -7.27
N SER A 35 -6.47 -3.40 -6.38
CA SER A 35 -6.20 -3.35 -4.93
C SER A 35 -4.78 -3.79 -4.62
N LEU A 36 -4.14 -3.10 -3.69
CA LEU A 36 -2.88 -3.58 -3.15
C LEU A 36 -3.19 -4.66 -2.12
N ILE A 37 -2.69 -5.87 -2.34
CA ILE A 37 -2.91 -7.02 -1.47
C ILE A 37 -1.60 -7.60 -1.00
N ASP A 38 -1.57 -8.15 0.21
CA ASP A 38 -0.49 -9.05 0.61
C ASP A 38 -0.68 -10.39 -0.11
N LYS A 39 0.32 -10.81 -0.88
CA LYS A 39 0.31 -12.04 -1.65
C LYS A 39 0.32 -13.28 -0.76
N ASP A 40 0.91 -13.19 0.42
CA ASP A 40 1.12 -14.35 1.29
C ASP A 40 -0.16 -14.67 2.10
N SER A 41 -0.83 -13.65 2.63
CA SER A 41 -2.10 -13.80 3.36
C SER A 41 -3.35 -13.65 2.49
N GLY A 42 -3.26 -12.94 1.36
CA GLY A 42 -4.42 -12.53 0.55
C GLY A 42 -5.19 -11.34 1.12
N GLU A 43 -4.69 -10.70 2.18
CA GLU A 43 -5.32 -9.55 2.83
C GLU A 43 -5.21 -8.29 1.95
N VAL A 44 -6.25 -7.45 1.98
CA VAL A 44 -6.26 -6.18 1.25
C VAL A 44 -5.57 -5.13 2.11
N ILE A 45 -4.48 -4.57 1.59
CA ILE A 45 -3.70 -3.51 2.24
C ILE A 45 -4.40 -2.17 2.06
N THR A 46 -4.77 -1.85 0.82
CA THR A 46 -5.45 -0.58 0.48
C THR A 46 -6.09 -0.67 -0.91
N LEU A 47 -7.07 0.19 -1.16
CA LEU A 47 -7.76 0.32 -2.44
C LEU A 47 -7.16 1.50 -3.22
N PRO A 48 -7.01 1.37 -4.55
CA PRO A 48 -6.60 2.50 -5.37
C PRO A 48 -7.71 3.55 -5.39
N ASP A 49 -7.33 4.82 -5.49
CA ASP A 49 -8.23 5.90 -5.80
C ASP A 49 -8.61 5.90 -7.29
N ASN A 50 -9.40 6.90 -7.71
CA ASN A 50 -9.83 7.03 -9.11
C ASN A 50 -8.69 7.30 -10.10
N TYR A 51 -7.47 7.59 -9.62
CA TYR A 51 -6.28 7.84 -10.41
C TYR A 51 -5.27 6.68 -10.36
N GLY A 52 -5.57 5.60 -9.63
CA GLY A 52 -4.69 4.44 -9.48
C GLY A 52 -3.59 4.62 -8.43
N GLU A 53 -3.70 5.64 -7.58
CA GLU A 53 -2.81 5.92 -6.46
C GLU A 53 -3.39 5.37 -5.16
N PHE A 54 -2.55 5.20 -4.15
CA PHE A 54 -2.96 4.65 -2.86
C PHE A 54 -2.79 5.67 -1.76
N ASN A 55 -3.64 5.58 -0.74
CA ASN A 55 -3.47 6.39 0.46
C ASN A 55 -2.31 5.83 1.29
N GLY A 56 -1.25 6.62 1.50
CA GLY A 56 -0.11 6.17 2.29
C GLY A 56 -0.46 5.91 3.76
N GLY A 57 -1.49 6.57 4.30
CA GLY A 57 -2.04 6.28 5.62
C GLY A 57 -2.64 4.88 5.72
N ASP A 58 -3.36 4.39 4.71
CA ASP A 58 -3.89 3.02 4.70
C ASP A 58 -2.75 1.98 4.73
N VAL A 59 -1.72 2.20 3.90
CA VAL A 59 -0.53 1.34 3.86
C VAL A 59 0.16 1.30 5.22
N LEU A 60 0.36 2.46 5.85
CA LEU A 60 0.95 2.56 7.18
C LEU A 60 0.10 1.90 8.26
N SER A 61 -1.23 2.07 8.18
CA SER A 61 -2.16 1.49 9.13
C SER A 61 -2.13 -0.05 9.07
N PHE A 62 -2.04 -0.62 7.87
CA PHE A 62 -1.83 -2.06 7.68
C PHE A 62 -0.51 -2.55 8.29
N LEU A 63 0.55 -1.75 8.16
CA LEU A 63 1.86 -2.03 8.75
C LEU A 63 1.90 -1.89 10.28
N GLY A 64 0.83 -1.38 10.90
CA GLY A 64 0.70 -1.22 12.34
C GLY A 64 1.29 0.08 12.89
N TYR A 65 1.40 1.12 12.06
CA TYR A 65 1.80 2.46 12.48
C TYR A 65 0.62 3.37 12.81
#